data_AF-A0A9N7TSV3-F1
#
_entry.id   AF-A0A9N7TSV3-F1
#
_cell.length_a   1.000
_cell.length_b   1.000
_cell.length_c   1.000
_cell.angle_alpha   90.00
_cell.angle_beta   90.00
_cell.angle_gamma   90.00
#
_symmetry.space_group_name_H-M   'P 1'
#
loop_
_entity.id
_entity.type
_entity.pdbx_description
1 polymer ?
#
loop_
_entity_poly.entity_id
_entity_poly.type
_entity_poly.pdbx_seq_one_letter_code
_entity_poly.pdbx_strand_id
1 'polypeptide(L)'
;MGDAEMSVFGAAAPYLRKSDKERMEASMRVFDIKKECFVPDPVEEFVKATITSRDGDKVTVDTQRGKTVVVKDSQIMQQNPPKFDKLEDMAMLTFLHEPAVLFNLKERYAAWMIY
;
A
#
# COMPACT_ATOMS: atom_id res chain seq x y z
N MET A 1 15.90 3.89 14.47
CA MET A 1 15.11 5.14 14.56
C MET A 1 13.78 4.80 15.17
N GLY A 2 13.58 5.16 16.45
CA GLY A 2 12.45 4.68 17.25
C GLY A 2 11.82 5.77 18.11
N ASP A 3 10.82 5.41 18.91
CA ASP A 3 9.98 6.33 19.69
C ASP A 3 10.79 7.31 20.57
N ALA A 4 11.96 6.88 21.06
CA ALA A 4 12.87 7.72 21.85
C ALA A 4 13.38 8.95 21.07
N GLU A 5 13.67 8.83 19.77
CA GLU A 5 14.07 9.96 18.93
C GLU A 5 12.87 10.85 18.55
N MET A 6 11.66 10.29 18.53
CA MET A 6 10.45 11.08 18.26
C MET A 6 10.03 11.95 19.44
N SER A 7 10.54 11.67 20.64
CA SER A 7 10.22 12.43 21.87
C SER A 7 10.54 13.93 21.77
N VAL A 8 11.59 14.31 21.03
CA VAL A 8 12.01 15.71 20.86
C VAL A 8 10.98 16.56 20.10
N PHE A 9 10.09 15.93 19.33
CA PHE A 9 9.05 16.61 18.56
C PHE A 9 7.74 16.80 19.35
N GLY A 10 7.64 16.26 20.57
CA GLY A 10 6.49 16.44 21.46
C GLY A 10 5.14 16.14 20.78
N ALA A 11 4.21 17.10 20.83
CA ALA A 11 2.87 16.96 20.26
C ALA A 11 2.86 16.80 18.72
N ALA A 12 3.94 17.17 18.03
CA ALA A 12 4.04 17.03 16.57
C ALA A 12 4.44 15.61 16.14
N ALA A 13 5.00 14.79 17.03
CA ALA A 13 5.54 13.47 16.70
C ALA A 13 4.57 12.56 15.90
N PRO A 14 3.27 12.44 16.26
CA PRO A 14 2.34 11.56 15.54
C PRO A 14 2.02 11.97 14.10
N TYR A 15 2.30 13.24 13.75
CA TYR A 15 2.12 13.82 12.42
C TYR A 15 3.36 13.69 11.54
N LEU A 16 4.51 13.35 12.13
CA LEU A 16 5.78 13.18 11.42
C LEU A 16 6.09 11.70 11.20
N ARG A 17 5.86 10.87 12.22
CA ARG A 17 6.11 9.43 12.15
C ARG A 17 5.17 8.68 13.09
N LYS A 18 4.69 7.51 12.67
CA LYS A 18 3.92 6.61 13.52
C LYS A 18 4.80 5.98 14.60
N SER A 19 4.16 5.64 15.72
CA SER A 19 4.84 4.95 16.81
C SER A 19 5.40 3.61 16.35
N ASP A 20 6.47 3.14 16.99
CA ASP A 20 7.07 1.84 16.67
C ASP A 20 6.06 0.69 16.81
N LYS A 21 5.13 0.83 17.77
CA LYS A 21 4.03 -0.12 17.94
C LYS A 21 3.12 -0.19 16.70
N GLU A 22 2.64 0.96 16.21
CA GLU A 22 1.77 1.00 15.02
C GLU A 22 2.51 0.50 13.77
N ARG A 23 3.80 0.82 13.64
CA ARG A 23 4.64 0.34 12.54
C ARG A 23 4.83 -1.18 12.59
N MET A 24 5.02 -1.74 13.78
CA MET A 24 5.13 -3.18 13.98
C MET A 24 3.81 -3.89 13.66
N GLU A 25 2.68 -3.37 14.14
CA GLU A 25 1.34 -3.89 13.85
C GLU A 25 1.04 -3.86 12.34
N ALA A 26 1.39 -2.77 11.65
CA ALA A 26 1.23 -2.67 10.20
C ALA A 26 2.08 -3.71 9.45
N SER A 27 3.34 -3.88 9.86
CA SER A 27 4.27 -4.86 9.26
C SER A 27 3.83 -6.32 9.48
N MET A 28 3.09 -6.59 10.57
CA MET A 28 2.56 -7.91 10.91
C MET A 28 1.26 -8.27 10.17
N ARG A 29 0.68 -7.35 9.39
CA ARG A 29 -0.53 -7.62 8.63
C ARG A 29 -0.29 -8.78 7.65
N VAL A 30 -1.26 -9.71 7.60
CA VAL A 30 -1.24 -10.81 6.63
C VAL A 30 -1.25 -10.23 5.21
N PHE A 31 -0.26 -10.62 4.42
CA PHE A 31 -0.08 -10.17 3.05
C PHE A 31 0.42 -11.31 2.18
N ASP A 32 -0.28 -11.56 1.08
CA ASP A 32 0.13 -12.53 0.07
C ASP A 32 0.54 -11.79 -1.20
N ILE A 33 1.85 -11.73 -1.46
CA ILE A 33 2.42 -11.06 -2.63
C ILE A 33 1.89 -11.60 -3.96
N LYS A 34 1.40 -12.84 -3.99
CA LYS A 34 0.84 -13.45 -5.21
C LYS A 34 -0.62 -13.09 -5.44
N LYS A 35 -1.31 -12.57 -4.42
CA LYS A 35 -2.74 -12.22 -4.49
C LYS A 35 -2.98 -10.72 -4.42
N GLU A 36 -2.24 -10.01 -3.59
CA GLU A 36 -2.43 -8.57 -3.36
C GLU A 36 -1.83 -7.75 -4.50
N CYS A 37 -2.69 -7.10 -5.28
CA CYS A 37 -2.29 -6.31 -6.44
C CYS A 37 -3.06 -5.01 -6.57
N PHE A 38 -2.63 -4.16 -7.49
CA PHE A 38 -3.35 -3.00 -8.00
C PHE A 38 -3.84 -3.29 -9.39
N VAL A 39 -5.05 -2.81 -9.69
CA VAL A 39 -5.66 -2.88 -11.02
C VAL A 39 -6.20 -1.52 -11.43
N PRO A 40 -6.23 -1.21 -12.72
CA PRO A 40 -6.80 0.02 -13.21
C PRO A 40 -8.31 0.06 -12.97
N ASP A 41 -8.83 1.21 -12.57
CA ASP A 41 -10.25 1.48 -12.36
C ASP A 41 -10.67 2.74 -13.15
N PRO A 42 -11.83 2.73 -13.82
CA PRO A 42 -12.27 3.86 -14.64
C PRO A 42 -12.63 5.13 -13.84
N VAL A 43 -12.79 5.05 -12.52
CA VAL A 43 -13.19 6.17 -11.66
C VAL A 43 -12.05 6.63 -10.76
N GLU A 44 -11.33 5.71 -10.12
CA GLU A 44 -10.25 6.02 -9.16
C GLU A 44 -8.83 5.89 -9.75
N GLU A 45 -8.71 5.70 -11.07
CA GLU A 45 -7.51 5.33 -11.84
C GLU A 45 -6.90 3.99 -11.44
N PHE A 46 -6.63 3.76 -10.15
CA PHE A 46 -6.10 2.51 -9.61
C PHE A 46 -6.75 2.13 -8.28
N VAL A 47 -7.06 0.84 -8.12
CA VAL A 47 -7.63 0.30 -6.88
C VAL A 47 -6.84 -0.92 -6.41
N LYS A 48 -6.80 -1.12 -5.08
CA LYS A 48 -6.33 -2.37 -4.48
C LYS A 48 -7.30 -3.50 -4.83
N ALA A 49 -6.76 -4.67 -5.14
CA ALA A 49 -7.52 -5.86 -5.44
C ALA A 49 -6.79 -7.13 -4.98
N THR A 50 -7.56 -8.20 -4.81
CA THR A 50 -7.07 -9.52 -4.45
C THR A 50 -7.36 -10.49 -5.59
N ILE A 51 -6.35 -11.17 -6.10
CA ILE A 51 -6.50 -12.17 -7.16
C ILE A 51 -7.25 -13.38 -6.63
N THR A 52 -8.33 -13.77 -7.30
CA THR A 52 -9.14 -14.95 -7.00
C THR A 52 -8.81 -16.12 -7.92
N SER A 53 -8.61 -15.86 -9.21
CA SER A 53 -8.30 -16.88 -10.21
C SER A 53 -7.45 -16.31 -11.35
N ARG A 54 -6.64 -17.17 -11.96
CA ARG A 54 -5.84 -16.87 -13.15
C ARG A 54 -6.12 -17.93 -14.21
N ASP A 55 -6.59 -17.50 -15.37
CA ASP A 55 -6.89 -18.34 -16.53
C ASP A 55 -6.15 -17.78 -17.76
N GLY A 56 -4.94 -18.32 -17.98
CA GLY A 56 -4.05 -17.88 -19.05
C GLY A 56 -3.65 -16.39 -18.90
N ASP A 57 -4.02 -15.58 -19.88
CA ASP A 57 -3.77 -14.12 -19.93
C ASP A 57 -4.83 -13.29 -19.17
N LYS A 58 -5.88 -13.92 -18.65
CA LYS A 58 -6.95 -13.26 -17.92
C LYS A 58 -6.86 -13.60 -16.44
N VAL A 59 -7.04 -12.59 -15.60
CA VAL A 59 -7.02 -12.74 -14.16
C VAL A 59 -8.29 -12.13 -13.59
N THR A 60 -8.97 -12.92 -12.78
CA THR A 60 -10.13 -12.48 -12.01
C THR A 60 -9.62 -11.94 -10.68
N VAL A 61 -9.98 -10.70 -10.37
CA VAL A 61 -9.62 -10.03 -9.12
C VAL A 61 -10.85 -9.48 -8.44
N ASP A 62 -10.86 -9.52 -7.12
CA ASP A 62 -11.84 -8.82 -6.29
C ASP A 62 -11.23 -7.49 -5.84
N THR A 63 -11.80 -6.39 -6.33
CA THR A 63 -11.42 -5.05 -5.90
C THR A 63 -11.81 -4.81 -4.44
N GLN A 64 -11.08 -3.95 -3.73
CA GLN A 64 -11.40 -3.58 -2.35
C GLN A 64 -12.80 -2.96 -2.19
N ARG A 65 -13.43 -2.53 -3.30
CA ARG A 65 -14.80 -2.03 -3.36
C ARG A 65 -15.87 -3.12 -3.44
N GLY A 66 -15.47 -4.40 -3.38
CA GLY A 66 -16.37 -5.55 -3.46
C GLY A 66 -16.86 -5.88 -4.87
N LYS A 67 -16.20 -5.36 -5.92
CA LYS A 67 -16.49 -5.72 -7.31
C LYS A 67 -15.47 -6.72 -7.82
N THR A 68 -15.96 -7.80 -8.43
CA THR A 68 -15.12 -8.75 -9.18
C THR A 68 -14.93 -8.26 -10.60
N VAL A 69 -13.69 -8.11 -11.05
CA VAL A 69 -13.36 -7.69 -12.42
C VAL A 69 -12.36 -8.66 -13.04
N VAL A 70 -12.43 -8.81 -14.36
CA VAL A 70 -11.48 -9.61 -15.13
C VAL A 70 -10.58 -8.66 -15.89
N VAL A 71 -9.29 -8.70 -15.58
CA VAL A 71 -8.26 -7.86 -16.23
C VAL A 71 -7.23 -8.76 -16.91
N LYS A 72 -6.42 -8.17 -17.79
CA LYS A 72 -5.27 -8.88 -18.35
C LYS A 72 -4.16 -8.99 -17.32
N ASP A 73 -3.39 -10.07 -17.34
CA ASP A 73 -2.27 -10.27 -16.42
C ASP A 73 -1.23 -9.14 -16.54
N SER A 74 -1.04 -8.61 -17.76
CA SER A 74 -0.15 -7.46 -18.03
C SER A 74 -0.57 -6.13 -17.39
N GLN A 75 -1.83 -5.99 -16.96
CA GLN A 75 -2.34 -4.78 -16.31
C GLN A 75 -2.27 -4.86 -14.78
N ILE A 76 -1.82 -6.00 -14.23
CA ILE A 76 -1.72 -6.20 -12.79
C ILE A 76 -0.38 -5.66 -12.31
N MET A 77 -0.44 -4.80 -11.30
CA MET A 77 0.74 -4.28 -10.64
C MET A 77 0.81 -4.82 -9.21
N GLN A 78 1.95 -5.40 -8.81
CA GLN A 78 2.07 -6.01 -7.47
C GLN A 78 2.07 -4.95 -6.37
N GLN A 79 1.42 -5.25 -5.24
CA GLN A 79 1.52 -4.41 -4.04
C GLN A 79 2.89 -4.63 -3.36
N ASN A 80 3.42 -3.56 -2.74
CA ASN A 80 4.58 -3.70 -1.86
C ASN A 80 4.15 -4.39 -0.55
N PRO A 81 5.00 -5.26 0.04
CA PRO A 81 4.72 -5.86 1.35
C PRO A 81 4.49 -4.81 2.45
N PRO A 82 3.74 -5.13 3.52
CA PRO A 82 3.34 -4.16 4.56
C PRO A 82 4.50 -3.50 5.30
N LYS A 83 5.70 -4.11 5.29
CA LYS A 83 6.92 -3.49 5.82
C LYS A 83 7.29 -2.18 5.11
N PHE A 84 6.75 -1.94 3.91
CA PHE A 84 6.96 -0.74 3.12
C PHE A 84 5.80 0.26 3.22
N ASP A 85 4.80 -0.01 4.08
CA ASP A 85 3.71 0.92 4.31
C ASP A 85 4.22 2.23 4.91
N LYS A 86 3.78 3.35 4.35
CA LYS A 86 4.08 4.71 4.84
C LYS A 86 5.59 4.95 4.99
N LEU A 87 6.36 4.48 4.01
CA LEU A 87 7.77 4.83 3.94
C LEU A 87 7.96 6.34 3.78
N GLU A 88 9.00 6.87 4.42
CA GLU A 88 9.43 8.27 4.30
C GLU A 88 10.10 8.52 2.96
N ASP A 89 10.92 7.57 2.50
CA ASP A 89 11.54 7.61 1.19
C ASP A 89 10.90 6.56 0.27
N MET A 90 10.11 7.01 -0.69
CA MET A 90 9.43 6.15 -1.66
C MET A 90 10.40 5.53 -2.68
N ALA A 91 11.62 6.06 -2.84
CA ALA A 91 12.64 5.42 -3.68
C ALA A 91 13.09 4.06 -3.11
N MET A 92 12.79 3.78 -1.83
CA MET A 92 13.05 2.49 -1.19
C MET A 92 11.96 1.44 -1.41
N LEU A 93 10.91 1.74 -2.20
CA LEU A 93 9.90 0.77 -2.57
C LEU A 93 10.49 -0.30 -3.51
N THR A 94 10.09 -1.57 -3.32
CA THR A 94 10.54 -2.66 -4.22
C THR A 94 9.87 -2.55 -5.58
N PHE A 95 8.57 -2.30 -5.58
CA PHE A 95 7.80 -2.00 -6.79
C PHE A 95 7.55 -0.50 -6.83
N LEU A 96 8.23 0.19 -7.74
CA LEU A 96 8.14 1.63 -7.93
C LEU A 96 7.36 1.94 -9.22
N HIS A 97 6.05 1.73 -9.16
CA HIS A 97 5.09 2.07 -10.22
C HIS A 97 4.08 3.10 -9.70
N GLU A 98 3.27 3.66 -10.60
CA GLU A 98 2.31 4.74 -10.29
C GLU A 98 1.40 4.43 -9.09
N PRO A 99 0.71 3.27 -9.01
CA PRO A 99 -0.16 3.00 -7.86
C PRO A 99 0.61 2.78 -6.56
N ALA A 100 1.83 2.24 -6.58
CA ALA A 100 2.62 2.12 -5.34
C ALA A 100 2.92 3.50 -4.71
N VAL A 101 3.30 4.47 -5.53
CA VAL A 101 3.57 5.85 -5.07
C VAL A 101 2.28 6.50 -4.59
N LEU A 102 1.20 6.41 -5.39
CA LEU A 102 -0.10 6.99 -5.06
C LEU A 102 -0.63 6.47 -3.72
N PHE A 103 -0.60 5.15 -3.50
CA PHE A 103 -1.13 4.56 -2.28
C PHE A 103 -0.25 4.82 -1.06
N ASN A 104 1.08 4.91 -1.21
CA ASN A 104 1.94 5.33 -0.11
C ASN A 104 1.59 6.76 0.33
N LEU A 105 1.46 7.70 -0.61
CA LEU A 105 1.06 9.08 -0.33
C LEU A 105 -0.35 9.16 0.28
N LYS A 106 -1.32 8.43 -0.28
CA LYS A 106 -2.71 8.37 0.23
C LYS A 106 -2.77 7.87 1.67
N GLU A 107 -1.99 6.84 1.99
CA GLU A 107 -1.94 6.29 3.35
C GLU A 107 -1.19 7.17 4.35
N ARG A 108 -0.11 7.85 3.94
CA ARG A 108 0.57 8.86 4.77
C ARG A 108 -0.38 10.02 5.08
N TYR A 109 -1.08 10.51 4.06
CA TYR A 109 -2.04 11.61 4.20
C TYR A 109 -3.22 11.24 5.11
N ALA A 110 -3.81 10.05 4.95
CA ALA A 110 -4.87 9.56 5.83
C ALA A 110 -4.43 9.42 7.30
N ALA A 111 -3.12 9.28 7.51
CA ALA A 111 -2.47 9.21 8.81
C ALA A 111 -1.97 10.58 9.34
N TRP A 112 -2.32 11.68 8.66
CA TRP A 112 -1.90 13.07 8.92
C TRP A 112 -0.39 13.34 8.76
N MET A 113 0.29 12.51 7.96
CA MET A 113 1.69 12.69 7.58
C MET A 113 1.72 13.26 6.16
N ILE A 114 2.05 14.54 6.02
CA ILE A 114 1.95 15.30 4.75
C ILE A 114 3.27 15.41 3.98
N TYR A 115 4.35 14.88 4.54
CA TYR A 115 5.69 14.80 3.97
C TYR A 115 6.14 13.35 3.94
#